data_AF-A0A093UMH7-F1
#
_entry.id   AF-A0A093UMH7-F1
#
_cell.length_a   1.000
_cell.length_b   1.000
_cell.length_c   1.000
_cell.angle_alpha   90.00
_cell.angle_beta   90.00
_cell.angle_gamma   90.00
#
_symmetry.space_group_name_H-M   'P 1'
#
loop_
_entity.id
_entity.type
_entity.pdbx_description
1 polymer ?
#
loop_
_entity_poly.entity_id
_entity_poly.type
_entity_poly.pdbx_seq_one_letter_code
_entity_poly.pdbx_strand_id
1 'polypeptide(L)'
;MKRHGIDDTQAAFLAGDYYYPESHRFDPARFLEAPLDVKKYSTAPKPHLNFGAGRCICPGSHVAESGLFIALAKIVWLFDIRPPRDEYGDELPMDISDEAFDEGANTVPNPFKVRLIPRSLVHAKKAREE
;
A
#
# COMPACT_ATOMS: atom_id res chain seq x y z
N MET A 1 -1.21 -18.14 -14.13
CA MET A 1 -1.74 -18.30 -15.51
C MET A 1 -1.39 -17.04 -16.29
N LYS A 2 -0.94 -17.13 -17.55
CA LYS A 2 -0.40 -15.98 -18.31
C LYS A 2 -1.48 -14.90 -18.52
N ARG A 3 -1.27 -13.70 -17.96
CA ARG A 3 -2.04 -12.49 -18.27
C ARG A 3 -1.87 -12.18 -19.76
N HIS A 4 -2.84 -12.56 -20.59
CA HIS A 4 -2.89 -12.18 -22.01
C HIS A 4 -3.79 -10.94 -22.13
N GLY A 5 -3.20 -9.78 -22.41
CA GLY A 5 -3.97 -8.65 -22.96
C GLY A 5 -3.68 -7.25 -22.41
N ILE A 6 -2.80 -7.08 -21.44
CA ILE A 6 -2.34 -5.74 -21.01
C ILE A 6 -0.81 -5.74 -21.18
N ASP A 7 -0.29 -4.77 -21.93
CA ASP A 7 1.13 -4.46 -22.04
C ASP A 7 1.64 -3.84 -20.74
N ASP A 8 1.55 -4.61 -19.65
CA ASP A 8 1.73 -4.16 -18.27
C ASP A 8 3.22 -4.04 -17.93
N THR A 9 3.94 -3.27 -18.74
CA THR A 9 5.37 -2.99 -18.58
C THR A 9 5.65 -2.46 -17.18
N GLN A 10 4.78 -1.63 -16.61
CA GLN A 10 4.91 -1.12 -15.24
C GLN A 10 4.84 -2.23 -14.19
N ALA A 11 3.86 -3.14 -14.27
CA ALA A 11 3.77 -4.28 -13.37
C ALA A 11 5.00 -5.21 -13.53
N ALA A 12 5.48 -5.41 -14.75
CA ALA A 12 6.70 -6.18 -15.02
C ALA A 12 7.97 -5.51 -14.48
N PHE A 13 8.05 -4.16 -14.49
CA PHE A 13 9.16 -3.41 -13.90
C PHE A 13 9.16 -3.44 -12.37
N LEU A 14 7.97 -3.39 -11.75
CA LEU A 14 7.83 -3.40 -10.28
C LEU A 14 7.90 -4.82 -9.71
N ALA A 15 7.38 -5.81 -10.42
CA ALA A 15 7.42 -7.23 -10.03
C ALA A 15 8.70 -7.95 -10.51
N GLY A 16 9.55 -7.31 -11.31
CA GLY A 16 10.82 -7.87 -11.75
C GLY A 16 11.92 -7.70 -10.69
N ASP A 17 12.68 -8.77 -10.43
CA ASP A 17 13.77 -8.76 -9.44
C ASP A 17 15.00 -7.92 -9.85
N TYR A 18 15.02 -7.36 -11.07
CA TYR A 18 16.16 -6.61 -11.61
C TYR A 18 16.50 -5.35 -10.80
N TYR A 19 15.48 -4.56 -10.42
CA TYR A 19 15.66 -3.35 -9.60
C TYR A 19 15.45 -3.62 -8.10
N TYR A 20 14.54 -4.55 -7.78
CA TYR A 20 14.12 -4.88 -6.44
C TYR A 20 14.14 -6.40 -6.23
N PRO A 21 15.24 -6.97 -5.73
CA PRO A 21 15.29 -8.38 -5.37
C PRO A 21 14.18 -8.73 -4.38
N GLU A 22 13.60 -9.92 -4.54
CA GLU A 22 12.43 -10.39 -3.79
C GLU A 22 11.27 -9.39 -3.92
N SER A 23 10.97 -8.97 -5.16
CA SER A 23 9.98 -7.93 -5.47
C SER A 23 8.57 -8.25 -4.94
N HIS A 24 8.24 -9.54 -4.88
CA HIS A 24 6.98 -10.08 -4.37
C HIS A 24 6.87 -10.00 -2.84
N ARG A 25 8.00 -9.83 -2.13
CA ARG A 25 8.02 -9.71 -0.67
C ARG A 25 7.80 -8.26 -0.26
N PHE A 26 6.79 -8.04 0.57
CA PHE A 26 6.60 -6.75 1.23
C PHE A 26 7.74 -6.45 2.21
N ASP A 27 8.63 -5.54 1.83
CA ASP A 27 9.79 -5.12 2.63
C ASP A 27 9.96 -3.60 2.55
N PRO A 28 9.42 -2.84 3.53
CA PRO A 28 9.56 -1.39 3.56
C PRO A 28 11.01 -0.90 3.73
N ALA A 29 11.90 -1.72 4.30
CA ALA A 29 13.26 -1.30 4.63
C ALA A 29 14.06 -0.92 3.38
N ARG A 30 13.70 -1.47 2.21
CA ARG A 30 14.35 -1.16 0.91
C ARG A 30 14.27 0.32 0.50
N PHE A 31 13.42 1.12 1.13
CA PHE A 31 13.24 2.54 0.85
C PHE A 31 13.78 3.47 1.96
N LEU A 32 14.36 2.94 3.04
CA LEU A 32 14.82 3.75 4.18
C LEU A 32 16.13 4.54 3.89
N GLU A 33 17.05 3.96 3.12
CA GLU A 33 18.37 4.58 2.86
C GLU A 33 18.33 5.67 1.78
N ALA A 34 17.26 5.72 0.99
CA ALA A 34 17.08 6.67 -0.08
C ALA A 34 15.62 7.18 -0.10
N PRO A 35 15.21 8.03 0.87
CA PRO A 35 13.91 8.68 0.82
C PRO A 35 13.89 9.61 -0.40
N LEU A 36 13.09 9.25 -1.40
CA LEU A 36 12.94 10.04 -2.62
C LEU A 36 11.61 10.79 -2.56
N ASP A 37 11.62 12.04 -3.02
CA ASP A 37 10.41 12.78 -3.36
C ASP A 37 9.80 12.16 -4.64
N VAL A 38 8.47 12.19 -4.79
CA VAL A 38 7.75 11.72 -6.00
C VAL A 38 8.33 12.18 -7.33
N LYS A 39 8.93 13.37 -7.40
CA LYS A 39 9.60 13.84 -8.63
C LYS A 39 10.84 13.03 -9.00
N LYS A 40 11.51 12.46 -8.01
CA LYS A 40 12.76 11.71 -8.17
C LYS A 40 12.51 10.21 -8.34
N TYR A 41 11.33 9.69 -7.97
CA TYR A 41 11.03 8.26 -8.10
C TYR A 41 11.11 7.76 -9.55
N SER A 42 10.66 8.52 -10.54
CA SER A 42 10.67 8.04 -11.94
C SER A 42 12.03 8.16 -12.65
N THR A 43 12.98 8.90 -12.07
CA THR A 43 14.31 9.19 -12.66
C THR A 43 15.46 8.64 -11.82
N ALA A 44 15.18 8.01 -10.68
CA ALA A 44 16.17 7.38 -9.84
C ALA A 44 16.78 6.13 -10.50
N PRO A 45 18.01 5.73 -10.13
CA PRO A 45 18.63 4.49 -10.60
C PRO A 45 17.79 3.24 -10.32
N LYS A 46 16.97 3.29 -9.26
CA LYS A 46 15.93 2.30 -8.93
C LYS A 46 14.58 3.02 -8.98
N PRO A 47 13.93 3.08 -10.16
CA PRO A 47 12.77 3.91 -10.32
C PRO A 47 11.53 3.24 -9.70
N HIS A 48 10.69 4.05 -9.05
CA HIS A 48 9.38 3.63 -8.56
C HIS A 48 8.30 4.25 -9.44
N LEU A 49 7.64 3.41 -10.23
CA LEU A 49 6.82 3.84 -11.37
C LEU A 49 5.31 3.86 -11.09
N ASN A 50 4.86 3.79 -9.82
CA ASN A 50 3.42 3.75 -9.50
C ASN A 50 2.59 4.91 -10.08
N PHE A 51 3.21 6.07 -10.31
CA PHE A 51 2.58 7.23 -10.93
C PHE A 51 2.92 7.41 -12.42
N GLY A 52 3.61 6.45 -13.02
CA GLY A 52 4.15 6.54 -14.37
C GLY A 52 5.43 7.40 -14.48
N ALA A 53 5.80 7.75 -15.71
CA ALA A 53 6.98 8.56 -16.01
C ALA A 53 6.77 9.44 -17.26
N GLY A 54 7.63 10.45 -17.42
CA GLY A 54 7.65 11.30 -18.62
C GLY A 54 6.49 12.30 -18.68
N ARG A 55 6.03 12.62 -19.90
CA ARG A 55 5.04 13.68 -20.16
C ARG A 55 3.63 13.37 -19.67
N CYS A 56 3.31 12.08 -19.46
CA CYS A 56 2.00 11.61 -18.99
C CYS A 56 2.06 11.06 -17.56
N ILE A 57 3.04 11.51 -16.76
CA ILE A 57 3.09 11.19 -15.33
C ILE A 57 1.81 11.67 -14.62
N CYS A 58 1.35 10.92 -13.62
CA CYS A 58 0.13 11.23 -12.89
C CYS A 58 0.20 12.66 -12.30
N PRO A 59 -0.69 13.58 -12.74
CA PRO A 59 -0.70 14.95 -12.25
C PRO A 59 -1.11 15.04 -10.77
N GLY A 60 -1.78 14.01 -10.25
CA GLY A 60 -2.23 13.91 -8.86
C GLY A 60 -1.21 13.31 -7.88
N SER A 61 -0.01 12.95 -8.33
CA SER A 61 1.00 12.25 -7.50
C SER A 61 1.30 12.94 -6.17
N HIS A 62 1.50 14.27 -6.18
CA HIS A 62 1.76 15.04 -4.96
C HIS A 62 0.59 15.04 -3.96
N VAL A 63 -0.65 15.15 -4.47
CA VAL A 63 -1.85 15.14 -3.63
C VAL A 63 -2.08 13.75 -3.06
N ALA A 64 -1.89 12.71 -3.87
CA ALA A 64 -2.02 11.32 -3.45
C ALA A 64 -0.99 10.98 -2.35
N GLU A 65 0.28 11.34 -2.53
CA GLU A 65 1.33 11.09 -1.54
C GLU A 65 1.06 11.81 -0.21
N SER A 66 0.80 13.13 -0.27
CA SER A 66 0.56 13.92 0.93
C SER A 66 -0.70 13.47 1.67
N GLY A 67 -1.78 13.19 0.93
CA GLY A 67 -3.04 12.69 1.47
C GLY A 67 -2.88 11.31 2.10
N LEU A 68 -2.20 10.39 1.41
CA LEU A 68 -1.95 9.04 1.92
C LEU A 68 -1.06 9.07 3.17
N PHE A 69 -0.03 9.91 3.19
CA PHE A 69 0.84 10.07 4.36
C PHE A 69 0.05 10.52 5.59
N ILE A 70 -0.77 11.58 5.45
CA ILE A 70 -1.58 12.10 6.56
C ILE A 70 -2.62 11.07 7.00
N ALA A 71 -3.32 10.43 6.07
CA ALA A 71 -4.34 9.43 6.38
C ALA A 71 -3.74 8.24 7.14
N LEU A 72 -2.63 7.68 6.66
CA LEU A 72 -1.95 6.57 7.34
C LEU A 72 -1.41 7.00 8.70
N ALA A 73 -0.75 8.15 8.79
CA ALA A 73 -0.24 8.68 10.07
C ALA A 73 -1.34 8.84 11.11
N LYS A 74 -2.51 9.35 10.72
CA LYS A 74 -3.69 9.44 11.60
C LYS A 74 -4.19 8.08 12.05
N ILE A 75 -4.36 7.13 11.12
CA ILE A 75 -4.86 5.79 11.44
C ILE A 75 -3.92 5.08 12.43
N VAL A 76 -2.60 5.08 12.16
CA VAL A 76 -1.62 4.40 13.02
C VAL A 76 -1.42 5.10 14.36
N TRP A 77 -1.65 6.42 14.42
CA TRP A 77 -1.63 7.18 15.67
C TRP A 77 -2.87 6.90 16.53
N LEU A 78 -4.05 6.74 15.93
CA LEU A 78 -5.30 6.51 16.65
C LEU A 78 -5.48 5.05 17.11
N PHE A 79 -5.16 4.09 16.24
CA PHE A 79 -5.59 2.71 16.40
C PHE A 79 -4.43 1.71 16.46
N ASP A 80 -4.67 0.63 17.20
CA ASP A 80 -4.03 -0.67 17.00
C ASP A 80 -4.91 -1.47 16.02
N ILE A 81 -4.35 -1.85 14.89
CA ILE A 81 -5.04 -2.53 13.78
C ILE A 81 -4.81 -4.02 13.96
N ARG A 82 -5.89 -4.78 14.19
CA ARG A 82 -5.80 -6.21 14.47
C ARG A 82 -6.66 -7.05 13.53
N PRO A 83 -6.28 -8.31 13.28
CA PRO A 83 -7.11 -9.24 12.53
C PRO A 83 -8.48 -9.45 13.19
N PRO A 84 -9.50 -9.87 12.43
CA PRO A 84 -10.79 -10.25 12.98
C PRO A 84 -10.63 -11.46 13.92
N ARG A 85 -11.64 -11.69 14.76
CA ARG A 85 -11.69 -12.86 15.65
C ARG A 85 -12.78 -13.82 15.24
N ASP A 86 -12.58 -15.10 15.53
CA ASP A 86 -13.63 -16.11 15.45
C ASP A 86 -14.56 -16.08 16.68
N GLU A 87 -15.45 -17.07 16.76
CA GLU A 87 -16.40 -17.23 17.86
C GLU A 87 -15.75 -17.62 19.20
N TYR A 88 -14.53 -18.15 19.17
CA TYR A 88 -13.75 -18.55 20.34
C TYR A 88 -12.82 -17.44 20.84
N GLY A 89 -12.64 -16.38 20.05
CA GLY A 89 -11.83 -15.21 20.36
C GLY A 89 -10.41 -15.24 19.79
N ASP A 90 -10.10 -16.23 18.96
CA ASP A 90 -8.81 -16.39 18.30
C ASP A 90 -8.71 -15.50 17.05
N GLU A 91 -7.51 -15.00 16.75
CA GLU A 91 -7.28 -14.14 15.58
C GLU A 91 -7.29 -14.97 14.29
N LEU A 92 -8.13 -14.56 13.34
CA LEU A 92 -8.20 -15.16 12.03
C LEU A 92 -7.07 -14.63 11.14
N PRO A 93 -6.42 -15.49 10.33
CA PRO A 93 -5.42 -15.03 9.38
C PRO A 93 -6.07 -14.12 8.33
N MET A 94 -5.31 -13.11 7.89
CA MET A 94 -5.70 -12.25 6.78
C MET A 94 -5.22 -12.87 5.47
N ASP A 95 -6.10 -12.91 4.47
CA ASP A 95 -5.72 -13.31 3.13
C ASP A 95 -4.93 -12.18 2.45
N ILE A 96 -3.72 -12.49 1.99
CA ILE A 96 -2.79 -11.60 1.30
C ILE A 96 -2.35 -12.16 -0.05
N SER A 97 -3.02 -13.23 -0.50
CA SER A 97 -2.78 -13.85 -1.80
C SER A 97 -3.29 -12.99 -2.94
N ASP A 98 -2.96 -13.35 -4.18
CA ASP A 98 -3.45 -12.64 -5.37
C ASP A 98 -4.99 -12.75 -5.47
N GLU A 99 -5.58 -13.81 -4.93
CA GLU A 99 -7.02 -14.04 -4.87
C GLU A 99 -7.76 -13.08 -3.91
N ALA A 100 -7.02 -12.38 -3.03
CA ALA A 100 -7.57 -11.36 -2.15
C ALA A 100 -7.91 -10.04 -2.88
N PHE A 101 -7.62 -9.93 -4.18
CA PHE A 101 -7.80 -8.72 -4.97
C PHE A 101 -8.68 -8.95 -6.20
N ASP A 102 -9.47 -7.95 -6.57
CA ASP A 102 -10.27 -7.94 -7.79
C ASP A 102 -9.37 -7.87 -9.04
N GLU A 103 -9.81 -8.56 -10.10
CA GLU A 103 -9.18 -8.42 -11.42
C GLU A 103 -9.61 -7.10 -12.08
N GLY A 104 -8.64 -6.26 -12.45
CA GLY A 104 -8.94 -5.00 -13.12
C GLY A 104 -7.71 -4.13 -13.39
N ALA A 105 -7.95 -2.92 -13.87
CA ALA A 105 -6.90 -1.93 -14.15
C ALA A 105 -6.25 -1.36 -12.86
N ASN A 106 -6.89 -1.55 -11.71
CA ASN A 106 -6.38 -1.17 -10.40
C ASN A 106 -6.32 -2.41 -9.51
N THR A 107 -5.33 -2.47 -8.62
CA THR A 107 -5.29 -3.49 -7.55
C THR A 107 -6.23 -3.07 -6.43
N VAL A 108 -7.43 -3.66 -6.39
CA VAL A 108 -8.46 -3.36 -5.39
C VAL A 108 -8.66 -4.58 -4.49
N PRO A 109 -8.52 -4.47 -3.15
CA PRO A 109 -8.75 -5.60 -2.28
C PRO A 109 -10.24 -5.96 -2.19
N ASN A 110 -10.53 -7.25 -2.11
CA ASN A 110 -11.85 -7.77 -1.77
C ASN A 110 -12.29 -7.26 -0.38
N PRO A 111 -13.61 -7.13 -0.11
CA PRO A 111 -14.09 -6.72 1.21
C PRO A 111 -13.53 -7.60 2.33
N PHE A 112 -12.81 -6.98 3.27
CA PHE A 112 -12.20 -7.65 4.42
C PHE A 112 -12.63 -7.02 5.74
N LYS A 113 -12.46 -7.76 6.84
CA LYS A 113 -12.77 -7.28 8.19
C LYS A 113 -11.48 -7.04 8.97
N VAL A 114 -11.46 -5.97 9.75
CA VAL A 114 -10.38 -5.65 10.70
C VAL A 114 -10.99 -5.12 11.99
N ARG A 115 -10.22 -5.20 13.08
CA ARG A 115 -10.52 -4.51 14.33
C ARG A 115 -9.65 -3.28 14.45
N LEU A 116 -10.29 -2.12 14.59
CA LEU A 116 -9.62 -0.86 14.89
C LEU A 116 -9.82 -0.54 16.37
N ILE A 117 -8.78 -0.77 17.17
CA ILE A 117 -8.84 -0.62 18.62
C ILE A 117 -8.15 0.68 19.00
N PRO A 118 -8.82 1.67 19.61
CA PRO A 118 -8.15 2.90 20.03
C PRO A 118 -6.98 2.60 20.97
N ARG A 119 -5.81 3.22 20.73
CA ARG A 119 -4.59 2.95 21.51
C ARG A 119 -4.69 3.34 22.99
N SER A 120 -5.54 4.30 23.33
CA SER A 120 -5.86 4.68 24.70
C SER A 120 -7.20 5.42 24.78
N LEU A 121 -7.68 5.69 26.00
CA LEU A 121 -8.89 6.50 26.22
C LEU A 121 -8.77 7.92 25.61
N VAL A 122 -7.56 8.49 25.60
CA VAL A 122 -7.31 9.80 24.98
C VAL A 122 -7.52 9.72 23.47
N HIS A 123 -6.98 8.70 22.81
CA HIS A 123 -7.18 8.46 21.37
C HIS A 123 -8.64 8.15 21.05
N ALA A 124 -9.34 7.39 21.90
CA ALA A 124 -10.75 7.08 21.73
C ALA A 124 -11.65 8.33 21.82
N LYS A 125 -11.32 9.27 22.73
CA LYS A 125 -11.99 10.56 22.81
C LYS A 125 -11.72 11.38 21.55
N LYS A 126 -10.46 11.46 21.11
CA LYS A 126 -10.09 12.19 19.89
C LYS A 126 -10.76 11.66 18.63
N ALA A 127 -10.85 10.34 18.46
CA ALA A 127 -11.53 9.73 17.33
C ALA A 127 -13.04 10.02 17.25
N ARG A 128 -13.67 10.49 18.32
CA ARG A 128 -15.09 10.88 18.35
C ARG A 128 -15.33 12.38 18.15
N GLU A 129 -14.29 13.19 18.33
CA GLU A 129 -14.34 14.65 18.21
C GLU A 129 -14.03 15.13 16.78
N GLU A 130 -13.26 14.35 16.01
CA GLU A 130 -13.07 14.56 14.57
C GLU A 130 -14.22 13.96 13.74
#